data_AF-A0A4V2MU23-F1
#
_entry.id   AF-A0A4V2MU23-F1
#
_cell.length_a   1.000
_cell.length_b   1.000
_cell.length_c   1.000
_cell.angle_alpha   90.00
_cell.angle_beta   90.00
_cell.angle_gamma   90.00
#
_symmetry.space_group_name_H-M   'P 1'
#
loop_
_entity.id
_entity.type
_entity.pdbx_description
1 polymer ?
#
loop_
_entity_poly.entity_id
_entity_poly.type
_entity_poly.pdbx_seq_one_letter_code
_entity_poly.pdbx_strand_id
1 'polypeptide(L)'
;MRRFGLWAKKHWELCILIVSIVVSVGVIGGGVVYMRYQQNQEREYMYSVVMGSEGRKLIEDELRSADPNALTDKGRIKSYRILTDTIEHNPMGGIMVNVELNSDAELEIGLAFEKNNPEEELTVRITDLSGKAADLFHQLGA
;
A
#
# COMPACT_ATOMS: atom_id res chain seq x y z
N MET A 1 -15.42 -65.30 -11.57
CA MET A 1 -15.26 -64.15 -12.48
C MET A 1 -15.76 -62.79 -11.94
N ARG A 2 -16.81 -62.72 -11.08
CA ARG A 2 -17.35 -61.43 -10.59
C ARG A 2 -16.43 -60.61 -9.65
N ARG A 3 -15.51 -61.25 -8.90
CA ARG A 3 -14.66 -60.56 -7.89
C ARG A 3 -13.50 -59.75 -8.47
N PHE A 4 -13.04 -60.05 -9.69
CA PHE A 4 -11.88 -59.39 -10.30
C PHE A 4 -12.24 -58.01 -10.89
N GLY A 5 -13.42 -57.88 -11.52
CA GLY A 5 -13.90 -56.60 -12.05
C GLY A 5 -14.26 -55.57 -10.97
N LEU A 6 -14.78 -56.03 -9.82
CA LEU A 6 -15.04 -55.17 -8.65
C LEU A 6 -13.75 -54.65 -8.01
N TRP A 7 -12.68 -55.45 -7.99
CA TRP A 7 -11.37 -55.05 -7.49
C TRP A 7 -10.74 -53.99 -8.40
N ALA A 8 -10.72 -54.22 -9.72
CA ALA A 8 -10.21 -53.25 -10.69
C ALA A 8 -11.00 -51.93 -10.67
N LYS A 9 -12.34 -51.99 -10.57
CA LYS A 9 -13.20 -50.80 -10.48
C LYS A 9 -12.94 -50.01 -9.18
N LYS A 10 -12.82 -50.69 -8.04
CA LYS A 10 -12.50 -50.05 -6.75
C LYS A 10 -11.13 -49.35 -6.77
N HIS A 11 -10.12 -49.97 -7.38
CA HIS A 11 -8.79 -49.35 -7.52
C HIS A 11 -8.79 -48.18 -8.50
N TRP A 12 -9.58 -48.26 -9.57
CA TRP A 12 -9.78 -47.16 -10.50
C TRP A 12 -10.45 -45.95 -9.84
N GLU A 13 -11.51 -46.17 -9.06
CA GLU A 13 -12.19 -45.12 -8.29
C GLU A 13 -11.25 -44.49 -7.24
N LEU A 14 -10.39 -45.29 -6.60
CA LEU A 14 -9.37 -44.82 -5.67
C LEU A 14 -8.33 -43.93 -6.38
N CYS A 15 -7.88 -44.31 -7.57
CA CYS A 15 -6.94 -43.51 -8.36
C CYS A 15 -7.54 -42.15 -8.74
N ILE A 16 -8.82 -42.12 -9.16
CA ILE A 16 -9.51 -40.87 -9.49
C ILE A 16 -9.59 -39.95 -8.26
N LEU A 17 -9.92 -40.50 -7.10
CA LEU A 17 -10.01 -39.74 -5.84
C LEU A 17 -8.64 -39.17 -5.42
N ILE A 18 -7.55 -39.92 -5.59
CA ILE A 18 -6.21 -39.45 -5.28
C ILE A 18 -5.81 -38.31 -6.25
N VAL A 19 -6.04 -38.48 -7.55
CA VAL A 19 -5.74 -37.45 -8.54
C VAL A 19 -6.55 -36.18 -8.27
N SER A 20 -7.84 -36.30 -7.93
CA SER A 20 -8.66 -35.13 -7.62
C SER A 20 -8.14 -34.37 -6.40
N ILE A 21 -7.73 -35.06 -5.34
CA ILE A 21 -7.12 -34.43 -4.16
C ILE A 21 -5.81 -33.70 -4.53
N VAL A 22 -4.93 -34.34 -5.30
CA VAL A 22 -3.66 -33.74 -5.71
C VAL A 22 -3.88 -32.47 -6.54
N VAL A 23 -4.83 -32.51 -7.49
CA VAL A 23 -5.19 -31.33 -8.29
C VAL A 23 -5.76 -30.23 -7.41
N SER A 24 -6.68 -30.55 -6.48
CA SER A 24 -7.26 -29.56 -5.56
C SER A 24 -6.19 -28.89 -4.69
N VAL A 25 -5.26 -29.65 -4.13
CA VAL A 25 -4.14 -29.10 -3.33
C VAL A 25 -3.24 -28.22 -4.19
N GLY A 26 -2.95 -28.63 -5.43
CA GLY A 26 -2.14 -27.84 -6.36
C GLY A 26 -2.78 -26.50 -6.72
N VAL A 27 -4.08 -26.47 -6.99
CA VAL A 27 -4.82 -25.23 -7.31
C VAL A 27 -4.88 -24.29 -6.10
N ILE A 28 -5.18 -24.81 -4.91
CA ILE A 28 -5.24 -24.00 -3.69
C ILE A 28 -3.85 -23.44 -3.34
N GLY A 29 -2.82 -24.30 -3.33
CA GLY A 29 -1.44 -23.90 -3.06
C GLY A 29 -0.93 -22.88 -4.06
N GLY A 30 -1.14 -23.12 -5.36
CA GLY A 30 -0.78 -22.19 -6.43
C GLY A 30 -1.49 -20.84 -6.29
N GLY A 31 -2.79 -20.84 -5.98
CA GLY A 31 -3.57 -19.64 -5.75
C GLY A 31 -3.05 -18.80 -4.57
N VAL A 32 -2.73 -19.43 -3.44
CA VAL A 32 -2.18 -18.72 -2.26
C VAL A 32 -0.81 -18.11 -2.57
N VAL A 33 0.07 -18.85 -3.26
CA VAL A 33 1.39 -18.33 -3.66
C VAL A 33 1.24 -17.14 -4.60
N TYR A 34 0.35 -17.25 -5.60
CA TYR A 34 0.09 -16.17 -6.55
C TYR A 34 -0.45 -14.90 -5.87
N MET A 35 -1.40 -15.03 -4.93
CA MET A 35 -1.92 -13.90 -4.18
C MET A 35 -0.84 -13.20 -3.35
N ARG A 36 0.02 -13.97 -2.65
CA ARG A 36 1.13 -13.41 -1.88
C ARG A 36 2.15 -12.72 -2.77
N TYR A 37 2.44 -13.30 -3.93
CA TYR A 37 3.34 -12.71 -4.91
C TYR A 37 2.83 -11.34 -5.39
N GLN A 38 1.56 -11.25 -5.78
CA GLN A 38 0.91 -9.99 -6.18
C GLN A 38 0.96 -8.95 -5.05
N GLN A 39 0.58 -9.33 -3.82
CA GLN A 39 0.62 -8.42 -2.67
C GLN A 39 2.02 -7.87 -2.39
N ASN A 40 3.05 -8.71 -2.52
CA ASN A 40 4.43 -8.27 -2.34
C ASN A 40 4.85 -7.29 -3.44
N GLN A 41 4.52 -7.58 -4.70
CA GLN A 41 4.81 -6.68 -5.81
C GLN A 41 4.11 -5.32 -5.65
N GLU A 42 2.84 -5.32 -5.26
CA GLU A 42 2.09 -4.09 -5.00
C GLU A 42 2.76 -3.29 -3.87
N ARG A 43 3.13 -3.94 -2.76
CA ARG A 43 3.86 -3.25 -1.68
C ARG A 43 5.19 -2.67 -2.12
N GLU A 44 6.00 -3.42 -2.88
CA GLU A 44 7.29 -2.94 -3.40
C GLU A 44 7.10 -1.75 -4.34
N TYR A 45 6.11 -1.81 -5.23
CA TYR A 45 5.74 -0.70 -6.11
C TYR A 45 5.38 0.55 -5.28
N MET A 46 4.43 0.43 -4.34
CA MET A 46 3.99 1.57 -3.54
C MET A 46 5.13 2.19 -2.73
N TYR A 47 5.97 1.34 -2.13
CA TYR A 47 7.15 1.78 -1.42
C TYR A 47 8.11 2.55 -2.35
N SER A 48 8.34 2.06 -3.56
CA SER A 48 9.20 2.73 -4.54
C SER A 48 8.67 4.09 -4.99
N VAL A 49 7.35 4.24 -5.12
CA VAL A 49 6.71 5.51 -5.48
C VAL A 49 6.86 6.53 -4.36
N VAL A 50 6.47 6.17 -3.14
CA VAL A 50 6.48 7.08 -1.99
C VAL A 50 7.91 7.45 -1.58
N MET A 51 8.81 6.46 -1.51
CA MET A 51 10.18 6.67 -1.03
C MET A 51 11.14 7.16 -2.13
N GLY A 52 10.71 7.10 -3.40
CA GLY A 52 11.44 7.59 -4.55
C GLY A 52 11.65 9.10 -4.51
N SER A 53 12.57 9.58 -5.35
CA SER A 53 12.91 11.01 -5.41
C SER A 53 11.72 11.89 -5.80
N GLU A 54 10.89 11.41 -6.74
CA GLU A 54 9.69 12.12 -7.17
C GLU A 54 8.64 12.18 -6.06
N GLY A 55 8.36 11.05 -5.39
CA GLY A 55 7.41 11.00 -4.29
C GLY A 55 7.81 11.91 -3.12
N ARG A 56 9.08 11.87 -2.72
CA ARG A 56 9.62 12.80 -1.71
C ARG A 56 9.48 14.26 -2.14
N LYS A 57 9.81 14.58 -3.38
CA LYS A 57 9.69 15.93 -3.90
C LYS A 57 8.24 16.43 -3.81
N LEU A 58 7.28 15.60 -4.21
CA LEU A 58 5.85 15.93 -4.09
C LEU A 58 5.44 16.21 -2.63
N ILE A 59 5.88 15.38 -1.68
CA ILE A 59 5.64 15.62 -0.25
C ILE A 59 6.22 16.97 0.17
N GLU A 60 7.47 17.25 -0.18
CA GLU A 60 8.12 18.50 0.20
C GLU A 60 7.46 19.72 -0.43
N ASP A 61 7.00 19.62 -1.68
CA ASP A 61 6.31 20.70 -2.37
C ASP A 61 4.93 20.95 -1.74
N GLU A 62 4.21 19.90 -1.33
CA GLU A 62 2.94 20.02 -0.57
C GLU A 62 3.17 20.70 0.79
N LEU A 63 4.23 20.30 1.52
CA LEU A 63 4.58 20.95 2.79
C LEU A 63 4.98 22.42 2.60
N ARG A 64 5.69 22.75 1.51
CA ARG A 64 6.07 24.14 1.17
C ARG A 64 4.88 24.98 0.73
N SER A 65 3.85 24.35 0.16
CA SER A 65 2.59 25.02 -0.17
C SER A 65 1.88 25.52 1.10
N ALA A 66 1.86 24.70 2.15
CA ALA A 66 1.29 25.07 3.45
C ALA A 66 2.20 26.02 4.26
N ASP A 67 3.51 25.81 4.25
CA ASP A 67 4.50 26.66 4.91
C ASP A 67 5.63 27.01 3.93
N PRO A 68 5.65 28.23 3.35
CA PRO A 68 6.67 28.61 2.36
C PRO A 68 8.12 28.51 2.85
N ASN A 69 8.36 28.44 4.17
CA ASN A 69 9.68 28.23 4.76
C ASN A 69 9.86 26.79 5.31
N ALA A 70 9.01 25.85 4.92
CA ALA A 70 9.09 24.46 5.36
C ALA A 70 10.48 23.87 5.10
N LEU A 71 10.89 22.97 6.00
CA LEU A 71 12.17 22.26 5.97
C LEU A 71 13.38 23.18 6.17
N THR A 72 13.14 24.31 6.85
CA THR A 72 14.17 25.26 7.28
C THR A 72 13.93 25.69 8.72
N ASP A 73 14.93 26.30 9.36
CA ASP A 73 14.79 26.81 10.74
C ASP A 73 13.76 27.93 10.89
N LYS A 74 13.40 28.61 9.79
CA LYS A 74 12.42 29.70 9.76
C LYS A 74 10.98 29.19 9.63
N GLY A 75 10.81 27.98 9.11
CA GLY A 75 9.51 27.34 8.98
C GLY A 75 8.95 26.86 10.31
N ARG A 76 7.64 26.70 10.35
CA ARG A 76 6.95 25.97 11.41
C ARG A 76 7.02 24.47 11.19
N ILE A 77 7.06 24.03 9.93
CA ILE A 77 7.36 22.65 9.54
C ILE A 77 8.86 22.58 9.26
N LYS A 78 9.64 21.99 10.17
CA LYS A 78 11.11 21.96 10.12
C LYS A 78 11.67 20.64 9.60
N SER A 79 10.97 19.55 9.85
CA SER A 79 11.35 18.22 9.39
C SER A 79 10.09 17.38 9.12
N TYR A 80 10.28 16.31 8.36
CA TYR A 80 9.25 15.29 8.15
C TYR A 80 9.88 13.90 8.17
N ARG A 81 9.06 12.89 8.49
CA ARG A 81 9.41 11.47 8.44
C ARG A 81 8.23 10.70 7.86
N ILE A 82 8.49 9.99 6.77
CA ILE A 82 7.51 9.10 6.16
C ILE A 82 7.36 7.87 7.06
N LEU A 83 6.14 7.56 7.48
CA LEU A 83 5.82 6.38 8.27
C LEU A 83 5.62 5.20 7.30
N THR A 84 6.70 4.49 6.98
CA THR A 84 6.73 3.49 5.90
C THR A 84 5.79 2.30 6.11
N ASP A 85 5.46 2.00 7.36
CA ASP A 85 4.50 0.97 7.76
C ASP A 85 3.05 1.34 7.42
N THR A 86 2.77 2.63 7.23
CA THR A 86 1.46 3.14 6.80
C THR A 86 1.31 3.23 5.27
N ILE A 87 2.34 2.87 4.49
CA ILE A 87 2.24 2.84 3.03
C ILE A 87 1.30 1.71 2.62
N GLU A 88 0.14 2.09 2.11
CA GLU A 88 -0.90 1.14 1.70
C GLU A 88 -1.68 1.62 0.49
N HIS A 89 -2.45 0.71 -0.10
CA HIS A 89 -3.29 1.03 -1.23
C HIS A 89 -4.47 1.88 -0.78
N ASN A 90 -4.70 3.00 -1.45
CA ASN A 90 -5.92 3.77 -1.22
C ASN A 90 -7.12 2.98 -1.79
N PRO A 91 -8.16 2.66 -1.02
CA PRO A 91 -9.35 1.97 -1.54
C PRO A 91 -10.05 2.71 -2.69
N MET A 92 -9.89 4.04 -2.76
CA MET A 92 -10.40 4.90 -3.84
C MET A 92 -9.45 4.99 -5.04
N GLY A 93 -8.33 4.27 -5.02
CA GLY A 93 -7.26 4.29 -6.03
C GLY A 93 -6.07 5.15 -5.60
N GLY A 94 -4.86 4.69 -5.90
CA GLY A 94 -3.61 5.35 -5.52
C GLY A 94 -2.95 4.75 -4.28
N ILE A 95 -2.13 5.55 -3.58
CA ILE A 95 -1.34 5.12 -2.43
C ILE A 95 -1.59 6.08 -1.27
N MET A 96 -1.88 5.58 -0.08
CA MET A 96 -1.94 6.38 1.14
C MET A 96 -0.67 6.18 1.95
N VAL A 97 -0.24 7.23 2.64
CA VAL A 97 0.86 7.19 3.59
C VAL A 97 0.70 8.32 4.60
N ASN A 98 1.11 8.05 5.83
CA ASN A 98 1.19 9.07 6.87
C ASN A 98 2.61 9.62 7.01
N VAL A 99 2.68 10.90 7.32
CA VAL A 99 3.93 11.63 7.50
C VAL A 99 3.90 12.33 8.85
N GLU A 100 4.90 12.01 9.69
CA GLU A 100 5.17 12.69 10.95
C GLU A 100 5.95 13.98 10.66
N LEU A 101 5.54 15.09 11.29
CA LEU A 101 6.22 16.37 11.17
C LEU A 101 6.98 16.70 12.46
N ASN A 102 8.11 17.41 12.33
CA ASN A 102 8.89 17.93 13.46
C ASN A 102 9.34 16.88 14.49
N SER A 103 9.40 15.60 14.10
CA SER A 103 9.67 14.48 15.01
C SER A 103 8.68 14.40 16.19
N ASP A 104 7.42 14.79 15.95
CA ASP A 104 6.35 14.82 16.93
C ASP A 104 5.24 13.87 16.49
N ALA A 105 5.09 12.74 17.20
CA ALA A 105 4.15 11.69 16.85
C ALA A 105 2.67 12.10 16.92
N GLU A 106 2.35 13.22 17.56
CA GLU A 106 1.00 13.80 17.54
C GLU A 106 0.77 14.76 16.37
N LEU A 107 1.83 15.08 15.62
CA LEU A 107 1.85 16.02 14.50
C LEU A 107 1.98 15.25 13.19
N GLU A 108 0.94 14.49 12.87
CA GLU A 108 0.87 13.61 11.71
C GLU A 108 -0.11 14.14 10.66
N ILE A 109 0.24 13.97 9.39
CA ILE A 109 -0.62 14.23 8.23
C ILE A 109 -0.77 12.96 7.39
N GLY A 110 -1.98 12.71 6.90
CA GLY A 110 -2.26 11.67 5.91
C GLY A 110 -2.13 12.25 4.50
N LEU A 111 -1.43 11.54 3.62
CA LEU A 111 -1.23 11.91 2.23
C LEU A 111 -1.77 10.82 1.30
N ALA A 112 -2.39 11.24 0.19
CA ALA A 112 -2.73 10.35 -0.92
C ALA A 112 -1.95 10.72 -2.18
N PHE A 113 -1.24 9.74 -2.73
CA PHE A 113 -0.63 9.80 -4.05
C PHE A 113 -1.59 9.26 -5.10
N GLU A 114 -1.90 10.06 -6.11
CA GLU A 114 -2.88 9.73 -7.14
C GLU A 114 -2.33 10.04 -8.55
N LYS A 115 -2.88 9.34 -9.55
CA LYS A 115 -2.68 9.60 -10.99
C LYS A 115 -4.03 9.77 -11.68
N ASN A 116 -4.93 10.51 -11.03
CA ASN A 116 -6.31 10.69 -11.47
C ASN A 116 -6.50 12.02 -12.20
N ASN A 117 -5.49 12.47 -12.95
CA ASN A 117 -5.55 13.68 -13.77
C ASN A 117 -5.43 13.32 -15.27
N PRO A 118 -5.86 14.22 -16.18
CA PRO A 118 -5.78 13.98 -17.63
C PRO A 118 -4.35 13.77 -18.15
N GLU A 119 -3.36 14.22 -17.39
CA GLU A 119 -1.94 14.22 -17.72
C GLU A 119 -1.23 12.93 -17.25
N GLU A 120 -1.94 12.05 -16.51
CA GLU A 120 -1.42 10.84 -15.85
C GLU A 120 -0.21 11.10 -14.92
N GLU A 121 -0.04 12.34 -14.49
CA GLU A 121 1.04 12.77 -13.60
C GLU A 121 0.75 12.37 -12.16
N LEU A 122 1.80 11.99 -11.45
CA LEU A 122 1.71 11.67 -10.03
C LEU A 122 1.54 12.96 -9.24
N THR A 123 0.46 13.06 -8.48
CA THR A 123 0.21 14.16 -7.55
C THR A 123 0.08 13.63 -6.13
N VAL A 124 0.28 14.51 -5.16
CA VAL A 124 0.02 14.24 -3.75
C VAL A 124 -1.00 15.25 -3.23
N ARG A 125 -1.83 14.84 -2.28
CA ARG A 125 -2.73 15.73 -1.55
C ARG A 125 -2.83 15.30 -0.10
N ILE A 126 -3.06 16.26 0.78
CA ILE A 126 -3.42 15.98 2.18
C ILE A 126 -4.85 15.41 2.23
N THR A 127 -5.01 14.30 2.94
CA THR A 127 -6.30 13.62 3.14
C THR A 127 -6.76 13.62 4.59
N ASP A 128 -5.83 13.67 5.54
CA ASP A 128 -6.12 13.65 6.97
C ASP A 128 -5.12 14.51 7.75
N LEU A 129 -5.57 15.04 8.88
CA LEU A 129 -4.76 15.83 9.81
C LEU A 129 -5.05 15.36 11.23
N SER A 130 -3.99 14.97 11.95
CA SER A 130 -4.06 14.85 13.42
C SER A 130 -4.52 16.18 14.04
N GLY A 131 -5.07 16.15 15.27
CA GLY A 131 -5.55 17.37 15.93
C GLY A 131 -4.49 18.47 16.02
N LYS A 132 -3.25 18.10 16.34
CA LYS A 132 -2.12 19.03 16.41
C LYS A 132 -1.71 19.54 15.02
N ALA A 133 -1.81 18.70 13.99
CA ALA A 133 -1.54 19.12 12.62
C ALA A 133 -2.63 20.07 12.12
N ALA A 134 -3.90 19.83 12.42
CA ALA A 134 -5.00 20.74 12.10
C ALA A 134 -4.78 22.12 12.75
N ASP A 135 -4.39 22.17 14.02
CA ASP A 135 -4.04 23.42 14.70
C ASP A 135 -2.86 24.15 14.04
N LEU A 136 -1.82 23.41 13.63
CA LEU A 136 -0.67 23.96 12.95
C LEU A 136 -1.05 24.56 11.59
N PHE A 137 -1.77 23.82 10.76
CA PHE A 137 -2.18 24.24 9.41
C PHE A 137 -3.14 25.43 9.48
N HIS A 138 -4.10 25.43 10.41
CA HIS A 138 -4.96 26.59 10.66
C HIS A 138 -4.15 27.86 10.98
N GLN A 139 -3.07 27.74 11.76
CA GLN A 139 -2.20 28.88 12.08
C GLN A 139 -1.26 29.29 10.93
N LEU A 140 -1.05 28.42 9.95
CA LEU A 140 -0.35 28.72 8.70
C LEU A 140 -1.27 29.41 7.69
N GLY A 141 -2.59 29.37 7.92
CA GLY A 141 -3.59 29.89 6.97
C GLY A 141 -3.84 28.96 5.79
N ALA A 142 -3.52 27.68 5.95
CA ALA A 142 -3.74 26.60 5.00
C ALA A 142 -5.01 25.81 5.34
#